data_AF-A0A6V8NR81-F1
#
_entry.id   AF-A0A6V8NR81-F1
#
_cell.length_a   1.000
_cell.length_b   1.000
_cell.length_c   1.000
_cell.angle_alpha   90.00
_cell.angle_beta   90.00
_cell.angle_gamma   90.00
#
_symmetry.space_group_name_H-M   'P 1'
#
loop_
_entity.id
_entity.type
_entity.pdbx_description
1 polymer ?
#
loop_
_entity_poly.entity_id
_entity_poly.type
_entity_poly.pdbx_seq_one_letter_code
_entity_poly.pdbx_strand_id
1 'polypeptide(L)'
;MYLLYKSKDIQAGYNFIVGPQNSSLKWLEFGSLYLAQEGDSYQDRSGDKEVALCLLEGKCDIRLQGDFFDPLVYEGIGGRKDVFSGKPTMVYVPPQVELEVLARTP
;
A
#
# COMPACT_ATOMS: atom_id res chain seq x y z
N MET A 1 -22.54 -16.52 9.45
CA MET A 1 -21.39 -16.01 8.67
C MET A 1 -20.76 -14.89 9.47
N TYR A 2 -19.49 -14.99 9.84
CA TYR A 2 -18.78 -13.92 10.55
C TYR A 2 -18.08 -13.05 9.50
N LEU A 3 -18.51 -11.81 9.34
CA LEU A 3 -18.00 -10.87 8.34
C LEU A 3 -17.08 -9.79 8.92
N LEU A 4 -16.92 -9.78 10.25
CA LEU A 4 -16.09 -8.80 10.94
C LEU A 4 -14.66 -9.32 11.06
N TYR A 5 -13.74 -8.67 10.36
CA TYR A 5 -12.30 -8.88 10.45
C TYR A 5 -11.67 -7.63 11.06
N LYS A 6 -11.17 -7.74 12.29
CA LYS A 6 -10.51 -6.64 12.98
C LYS A 6 -9.04 -6.62 12.58
N SER A 7 -8.52 -5.43 12.28
CA SER A 7 -7.06 -5.23 12.30
C SER A 7 -6.54 -5.57 13.69
N LYS A 8 -5.36 -6.17 13.74
CA LYS A 8 -4.56 -6.25 14.98
C LYS A 8 -3.97 -4.87 15.27
N ASP A 9 -3.25 -4.77 16.39
CA ASP A 9 -2.42 -3.60 16.68
C ASP A 9 -1.51 -3.30 15.49
N ILE A 10 -1.41 -2.02 15.12
CA ILE A 10 -0.61 -1.58 13.98
C ILE A 10 0.87 -1.86 14.27
N GLN A 11 1.51 -2.59 13.37
CA GLN A 11 2.95 -2.86 13.40
C GLN A 11 3.62 -2.15 12.22
N ALA A 12 4.91 -1.85 12.35
CA ALA A 12 5.69 -1.33 11.23
C ALA A 12 5.69 -2.33 10.07
N GLY A 13 5.60 -1.82 8.83
CA GLY A 13 5.46 -2.62 7.62
C GLY A 13 4.01 -2.97 7.27
N TYR A 14 3.84 -3.99 6.44
CA TYR A 14 2.53 -4.41 5.95
C TYR A 14 1.78 -5.26 6.98
N ASN A 15 0.56 -4.82 7.32
CA ASN A 15 -0.34 -5.49 8.23
C ASN A 15 -1.50 -6.10 7.43
N PHE A 16 -1.45 -7.40 7.22
CA PHE A 16 -2.55 -8.15 6.61
C PHE A 16 -3.79 -8.14 7.52
N ILE A 17 -4.96 -7.80 6.96
CA ILE A 17 -6.24 -7.77 7.70
C ILE A 17 -7.15 -8.91 7.23
N VAL A 18 -7.41 -9.00 5.92
CA VAL A 18 -8.34 -9.98 5.37
C VAL A 18 -7.97 -10.40 3.94
N GLY A 19 -8.19 -11.67 3.63
CA GLY A 19 -7.88 -12.27 2.33
C GLY A 19 -8.31 -13.74 2.27
N PRO A 20 -7.97 -14.46 1.19
CA PRO A 20 -8.37 -15.86 1.02
C PRO A 20 -7.87 -16.79 2.12
N GLN A 21 -6.78 -16.43 2.81
CA GLN A 21 -6.20 -17.20 3.91
C GLN A 21 -7.02 -17.17 5.21
N ASN A 22 -7.91 -16.19 5.40
CA ASN A 22 -8.69 -16.06 6.64
C ASN A 22 -10.18 -15.78 6.42
N SER A 23 -10.66 -15.77 5.18
CA SER A 23 -12.05 -15.42 4.85
C SER A 23 -12.58 -16.23 3.67
N SER A 24 -13.85 -16.00 3.33
CA SER A 24 -14.46 -16.56 2.11
C SER A 24 -14.08 -15.81 0.82
N LEU A 25 -13.19 -14.81 0.89
CA LEU A 25 -12.69 -14.11 -0.28
C LEU A 25 -11.85 -15.05 -1.16
N LYS A 26 -11.88 -14.82 -2.48
CA LYS A 26 -11.10 -15.62 -3.45
C LYS A 26 -9.99 -14.82 -4.12
N TRP A 27 -10.23 -13.53 -4.37
CA TRP A 27 -9.36 -12.69 -5.20
C TRP A 27 -8.84 -11.44 -4.49
N LEU A 28 -9.51 -11.04 -3.41
CA LEU A 28 -9.21 -9.79 -2.71
C LEU A 28 -8.41 -10.07 -1.46
N GLU A 29 -7.39 -9.23 -1.27
CA GLU A 29 -6.61 -9.10 -0.06
C GLU A 29 -6.60 -7.62 0.33
N PHE A 30 -6.70 -7.36 1.64
CA PHE A 30 -6.71 -6.02 2.18
C PHE A 30 -5.86 -5.97 3.45
N GLY A 31 -5.07 -4.91 3.57
CA GLY A 31 -4.18 -4.66 4.67
C GLY A 31 -3.77 -3.19 4.72
N SER A 32 -3.01 -2.84 5.76
CA SER A 32 -2.47 -1.49 5.94
C SER A 32 -0.95 -1.52 6.00
N LEU A 33 -0.30 -0.69 5.19
CA LEU A 33 1.13 -0.44 5.29
C LEU A 33 1.35 0.72 6.27
N TYR A 34 2.16 0.51 7.30
CA TYR A 34 2.52 1.54 8.27
C TYR A 34 4.04 1.74 8.27
N LEU A 35 4.47 2.94 7.89
CA LEU A 35 5.86 3.38 7.92
C LEU A 35 5.93 4.48 8.98
N ALA A 36 6.63 4.24 10.09
CA ALA A 36 6.48 5.03 11.29
C ALA A 36 7.35 6.29 11.30
N GLN A 37 8.41 6.30 10.49
CA GLN A 37 9.40 7.37 10.45
C GLN A 37 9.70 7.79 9.02
N GLU A 38 10.12 9.04 8.86
CA GLU A 38 10.72 9.48 7.60
C GLU A 38 11.95 8.62 7.28
N GLY A 39 12.04 8.17 6.04
CA GLY A 39 13.10 7.28 5.57
C GLY A 39 12.79 5.78 5.74
N ASP A 40 11.73 5.41 6.47
CA ASP A 40 11.26 4.02 6.47
C ASP A 40 10.85 3.62 5.05
N SER A 41 11.23 2.40 4.65
CA SER A 41 10.89 1.87 3.34
C SER A 41 10.21 0.51 3.43
N TYR A 42 9.37 0.24 2.44
CA TYR A 42 8.76 -1.05 2.22
C TYR A 42 8.93 -1.45 0.76
N GLN A 43 9.42 -2.66 0.57
CA GLN A 43 9.63 -3.26 -0.75
C GLN A 43 8.79 -4.52 -0.86
N ASP A 44 8.15 -4.70 -2.01
CA ASP A 44 7.35 -5.87 -2.33
C ASP A 44 7.30 -6.11 -3.84
N ARG A 45 6.72 -7.24 -4.26
CA ARG A 45 6.44 -7.57 -5.65
C ARG A 45 4.97 -7.93 -5.81
N SER A 46 4.28 -7.30 -6.74
CA SER A 46 2.84 -7.52 -6.96
C SER A 46 2.51 -8.94 -7.45
N GLY A 47 3.50 -9.67 -8.00
CA GLY A 47 3.33 -11.05 -8.45
C GLY A 47 2.22 -11.15 -9.49
N ASP A 48 1.29 -12.10 -9.35
CA ASP A 48 0.15 -12.24 -10.27
C ASP A 48 -1.06 -11.35 -9.89
N LYS A 49 -0.90 -10.44 -8.91
CA LYS A 49 -1.97 -9.56 -8.43
C LYS A 49 -1.73 -8.13 -8.91
N GLU A 50 -2.81 -7.38 -9.10
CA GLU A 50 -2.76 -5.93 -9.10
C GLU A 50 -2.83 -5.39 -7.67
N VAL A 51 -2.23 -4.22 -7.41
CA VAL A 51 -2.27 -3.56 -6.11
C VAL A 51 -2.73 -2.11 -6.27
N ALA A 52 -3.69 -1.70 -5.44
CA ALA A 52 -4.10 -0.31 -5.31
C ALA A 52 -3.55 0.25 -3.98
N LEU A 53 -2.53 1.10 -4.07
CA LEU A 53 -1.98 1.80 -2.92
C LEU A 53 -2.82 3.06 -2.67
N CYS A 54 -3.52 3.11 -1.53
CA CYS A 54 -4.30 4.26 -1.12
C CYS A 54 -3.60 4.98 0.03
N LEU A 55 -3.10 6.19 -0.23
CA LEU A 55 -2.38 6.97 0.77
C LEU A 55 -3.40 7.59 1.74
N LEU A 56 -3.40 7.12 2.99
CA LEU A 56 -4.36 7.55 4.01
C LEU A 56 -3.93 8.83 4.71
N GLU A 57 -2.63 8.97 4.96
CA GLU A 57 -1.96 10.09 5.61
C GLU A 57 -0.51 10.16 5.10
N GLY A 58 0.18 11.25 5.38
CA GLY A 58 1.61 11.39 5.13
C GLY A 58 1.98 11.58 3.65
N LYS A 59 3.29 11.68 3.39
CA LYS A 59 3.86 11.75 2.04
C LYS A 59 4.85 10.61 1.83
N CYS A 60 4.93 10.12 0.60
CA CYS A 60 5.92 9.12 0.24
C CYS A 60 6.42 9.32 -1.20
N ASP A 61 7.54 8.67 -1.49
CA ASP A 61 7.89 8.34 -2.86
C ASP A 61 7.46 6.91 -3.17
N ILE A 62 7.08 6.66 -4.41
CA ILE A 62 6.77 5.33 -4.91
C ILE A 62 7.59 5.07 -6.17
N ARG A 63 8.35 3.97 -6.18
CA ARG A 63 9.07 3.48 -7.35
C ARG A 63 8.45 2.18 -7.82
N LEU A 64 8.17 2.11 -9.12
CA LEU A 64 7.63 0.93 -9.78
C LEU A 64 8.56 0.49 -10.89
N GLN A 65 8.92 -0.79 -10.89
CA GLN A 65 9.77 -1.40 -11.93
C GLN A 65 9.13 -2.70 -12.42
N GLY A 66 8.96 -2.82 -13.73
CA GLY A 66 8.44 -4.04 -14.36
C GLY A 66 8.97 -4.20 -15.78
N ASP A 67 8.81 -5.39 -16.35
CA ASP A 67 9.41 -5.74 -17.65
C ASP A 67 8.69 -5.10 -18.86
N PHE A 68 7.49 -4.54 -18.64
CA PHE A 68 6.58 -4.10 -19.71
C PHE A 68 6.48 -2.57 -19.86
N PHE A 69 7.18 -1.80 -19.04
CA PHE A 69 7.17 -0.34 -19.05
C PHE A 69 8.47 0.23 -18.46
N ASP A 70 8.82 1.47 -18.82
CA ASP A 70 9.98 2.16 -18.24
C ASP A 70 9.77 2.42 -16.74
N PRO A 71 10.82 2.37 -15.89
CA PRO A 71 10.68 2.63 -14.46
C PRO A 71 9.92 3.93 -14.15
N LEU A 72 8.89 3.83 -13.30
CA LEU A 72 8.05 4.96 -12.90
C LEU A 72 8.41 5.39 -11.48
N VAL A 73 8.56 6.69 -11.29
CA VAL A 73 8.83 7.28 -9.97
C VAL A 73 7.82 8.39 -9.70
N TYR A 74 7.12 8.28 -8.58
CA TYR A 74 6.27 9.31 -8.03
C TYR A 74 6.94 9.89 -6.78
N GLU A 75 7.28 11.17 -6.78
CA GLU A 75 8.00 11.80 -5.67
C GLU A 75 7.07 12.67 -4.81
N GLY A 76 7.16 12.52 -3.50
CA GLY A 76 6.47 13.39 -2.52
C GLY A 76 4.94 13.43 -2.65
N ILE A 77 4.32 12.36 -3.16
CA ILE A 77 2.87 12.28 -3.37
C ILE A 77 2.11 12.01 -2.04
N GLY A 78 0.81 12.32 -2.04
CA GLY A 78 -0.03 12.26 -0.84
C GLY A 78 -0.13 13.62 -0.13
N GLY A 79 -0.05 13.60 1.20
CA GLY A 79 0.05 14.80 2.03
C GLY A 79 -1.27 15.31 2.60
N ARG A 80 -2.38 14.55 2.47
CA ARG A 80 -3.57 14.83 3.26
C ARG A 80 -3.29 14.53 4.73
N LYS A 81 -3.76 15.40 5.63
CA LYS A 81 -3.58 15.24 7.08
C LYS A 81 -4.28 13.99 7.61
N ASP A 82 -5.45 13.69 7.08
CA ASP A 82 -6.24 12.52 7.42
C ASP A 82 -7.20 12.23 6.25
N VAL A 83 -7.93 11.12 6.36
CA VAL A 83 -8.85 10.65 5.31
C VAL A 83 -10.03 11.60 5.05
N PHE A 84 -10.30 12.56 5.94
CA PHE A 84 -11.41 13.52 5.86
C PHE A 84 -10.97 14.88 5.32
N SER A 85 -9.66 15.16 5.29
CA SER A 85 -9.09 16.47 4.99
C SER A 85 -8.92 16.77 3.50
N GLY A 86 -9.31 15.88 2.59
CA GLY A 86 -9.19 16.13 1.15
C GLY A 86 -9.37 14.92 0.25
N LYS A 87 -9.10 15.13 -1.05
CA LYS A 87 -9.17 14.07 -2.05
C LYS A 87 -8.09 13.00 -1.82
N PRO A 88 -8.37 11.72 -2.09
CA PRO A 88 -7.39 10.66 -1.95
C PRO A 88 -6.32 10.75 -3.05
N THR A 89 -5.10 10.33 -2.69
CA THR A 89 -4.05 9.97 -3.65
C THR A 89 -3.98 8.45 -3.71
N MET A 90 -4.04 7.89 -4.91
CA MET A 90 -3.93 6.45 -5.13
C MET A 90 -2.92 6.16 -6.24
N VAL A 91 -2.17 5.08 -6.09
CA VAL A 91 -1.28 4.55 -7.13
C VAL A 91 -1.72 3.13 -7.47
N TYR A 92 -1.93 2.90 -8.76
CA TYR A 92 -2.21 1.58 -9.30
C TYR A 92 -0.88 0.90 -9.66
N VAL A 93 -0.72 -0.34 -9.22
CA VAL A 93 0.44 -1.19 -9.50
C VAL A 93 -0.05 -2.40 -10.29
N PRO A 94 0.37 -2.54 -11.56
CA PRO A 94 0.07 -3.73 -12.36
C PRO A 94 0.64 -5.03 -11.75
N PRO A 95 0.18 -6.20 -12.21
CA PRO A 95 0.87 -7.46 -11.96
C PRO A 95 2.31 -7.44 -12.45
N GLN A 96 3.15 -8.26 -11.82
CA GLN A 96 4.56 -8.50 -12.15
C GLN A 96 5.43 -7.24 -12.05
N VAL A 97 5.18 -6.43 -11.01
CA VAL A 97 5.89 -5.19 -10.73
C VAL A 97 6.56 -5.25 -9.37
N GLU A 98 7.84 -4.87 -9.33
CA GLU A 98 8.56 -4.55 -8.10
C GLU A 98 8.19 -3.14 -7.65
N LEU A 99 7.84 -3.02 -6.37
CA LEU A 99 7.34 -1.82 -5.73
C LEU A 99 8.27 -1.46 -4.58
N GLU A 100 8.64 -0.19 -4.50
CA GLU A 100 9.22 0.43 -3.30
C GLU A 100 8.38 1.64 -2.88
N VAL A 101 8.03 1.70 -1.59
CA VAL A 101 7.43 2.86 -0.94
C VAL A 101 8.42 3.41 0.06
N LEU A 102 8.77 4.70 -0.05
CA LEU A 102 9.68 5.39 0.87
C LEU A 102 8.93 6.53 1.57
N ALA A 103 8.84 6.48 2.90
CA ALA A 103 8.21 7.52 3.69
C ALA A 103 9.00 8.83 3.63
N ARG A 104 8.35 9.93 3.27
CA ARG A 104 8.86 11.30 3.34
C ARG A 104 8.36 12.04 4.57
N THR A 105 7.29 11.55 5.18
CA THR A 105 6.81 11.92 6.50
C THR A 105 6.37 10.65 7.22
N PRO A 106 6.26 10.69 8.56
CA PRO A 106 5.46 9.72 9.31
C PRO A 106 4.01 9.67 8.82
#